data_AF-A0A6I2M4Q3-F1
#
_entry.id   AF-A0A6I2M4Q3-F1
#
_cell.length_a   1.000
_cell.length_b   1.000
_cell.length_c   1.000
_cell.angle_alpha   90.00
_cell.angle_beta   90.00
_cell.angle_gamma   90.00
#
_symmetry.space_group_name_H-M   'P 1'
#
loop_
_entity.id
_entity.type
_entity.pdbx_description
1 polymer ?
#
loop_
_entity_poly.entity_id
_entity_poly.type
_entity_poly.pdbx_seq_one_letter_code
_entity_poly.pdbx_strand_id
1 'polypeptide(L)'
;MKKILSNIQYVERCLVNSTFQENKAMLNVLLSETIELGRTEVFTFQVPFTSIKDHSHIVTYKKCGKQYKAKLIADLEELQRELGRRQPNVNRSLQIVSSIMNTNLYQDYTKTKIDQWRPLRNNTVTYEKLFVS
;
A
#
# COMPACT_ATOMS: atom_id res chain seq x y z
N MET A 1 -6.48 6.29 4.50
CA MET A 1 -6.20 4.82 4.53
C MET A 1 -7.42 3.93 4.77
N LYS A 2 -8.23 4.16 5.81
CA LYS A 2 -9.40 3.31 6.13
C LYS A 2 -10.37 3.13 4.96
N LYS A 3 -10.63 4.20 4.18
CA LYS A 3 -11.47 4.15 2.97
C LYS A 3 -10.89 3.23 1.90
N ILE A 4 -9.58 3.27 1.64
CA ILE A 4 -8.91 2.38 0.68
C ILE A 4 -9.11 0.92 1.09
N LEU A 5 -8.86 0.57 2.36
CA LEU A 5 -9.06 -0.80 2.85
C LEU A 5 -10.52 -1.24 2.74
N SER A 6 -11.48 -0.39 3.13
CA SER A 6 -12.90 -0.67 3.01
C SER A 6 -13.33 -0.94 1.56
N ASN A 7 -12.79 -0.15 0.62
CA ASN A 7 -13.05 -0.33 -0.80
C ASN A 7 -12.48 -1.67 -1.30
N ILE A 8 -11.25 -2.02 -0.92
CA ILE A 8 -10.63 -3.29 -1.30
C ILE A 8 -11.36 -4.49 -0.69
N GLN A 9 -11.83 -4.39 0.55
CA GLN A 9 -12.69 -5.42 1.17
C GLN A 9 -14.04 -5.56 0.47
N TYR A 10 -14.59 -4.47 -0.08
CA TYR A 10 -15.79 -4.55 -0.90
C TYR A 10 -15.52 -5.32 -2.21
N VAL A 11 -14.41 -5.00 -2.89
CA VAL A 11 -13.98 -5.73 -4.10
C VAL A 11 -13.78 -7.21 -3.79
N GLU A 12 -13.09 -7.54 -2.70
CA GLU A 12 -12.89 -8.93 -2.24
C GLU A 12 -14.22 -9.68 -2.12
N ARG A 13 -15.20 -9.10 -1.43
CA ARG A 13 -16.53 -9.70 -1.24
C ARG A 13 -17.24 -9.96 -2.57
N CYS A 14 -17.16 -9.02 -3.51
CA CYS A 14 -17.75 -9.21 -4.84
C CYS A 14 -17.07 -10.35 -5.63
N LEU A 15 -15.76 -10.53 -5.46
CA LEU A 15 -15.02 -11.61 -6.10
C LEU A 15 -15.35 -12.97 -5.47
N VAL A 16 -15.34 -13.07 -4.15
CA VAL A 16 -15.63 -14.30 -3.41
C VAL A 16 -17.07 -14.76 -3.65
N ASN A 17 -18.04 -13.83 -3.62
CA ASN A 17 -19.45 -14.15 -3.81
C ASN A 17 -19.85 -14.27 -5.29
N SER A 18 -18.90 -14.14 -6.23
CA SER A 18 -19.15 -14.17 -7.67
C SER A 18 -20.16 -13.12 -8.19
N THR A 19 -20.38 -12.03 -7.44
CA THR A 19 -21.31 -10.94 -7.80
C THR A 19 -20.64 -9.80 -8.58
N PHE A 20 -19.36 -9.94 -8.93
CA PHE A 20 -18.60 -8.86 -9.57
C PHE A 20 -19.14 -8.46 -10.96
N GLN A 21 -19.77 -9.38 -11.72
CA GLN A 21 -20.34 -9.06 -13.04
C GLN A 21 -21.53 -8.12 -12.91
N GLU A 22 -22.42 -8.39 -11.95
CA GLU A 22 -23.58 -7.55 -11.64
C GLU A 22 -23.14 -6.16 -11.15
N ASN A 23 -22.02 -6.12 -10.41
CA ASN A 23 -21.49 -4.91 -9.79
C ASN A 23 -20.38 -4.23 -10.62
N LYS A 24 -20.16 -4.64 -11.87
CA LYS A 24 -18.97 -4.26 -12.66
C LYS A 24 -18.79 -2.75 -12.80
N ALA A 25 -19.87 -2.03 -13.12
CA ALA A 25 -19.82 -0.57 -13.27
C ALA A 25 -19.45 0.12 -11.95
N MET A 26 -20.07 -0.30 -10.84
CA MET A 26 -19.78 0.24 -9.52
C MET A 26 -18.36 -0.08 -9.05
N LEU A 27 -17.89 -1.32 -9.25
CA LEU A 27 -16.52 -1.71 -8.92
C LEU A 27 -15.49 -0.89 -9.69
N ASN A 28 -15.78 -0.56 -10.95
CA ASN A 28 -14.89 0.29 -11.75
C ASN A 28 -14.80 1.72 -11.19
N VAL A 29 -15.92 2.32 -10.80
CA VAL A 29 -15.95 3.65 -10.16
C VAL A 29 -15.22 3.62 -8.83
N LEU A 30 -15.52 2.62 -8.00
CA LEU A 30 -14.90 2.45 -6.68
C LEU A 30 -13.38 2.25 -6.79
N LEU A 31 -12.90 1.50 -7.78
CA LEU A 31 -11.46 1.32 -8.02
C LEU A 31 -10.80 2.62 -8.52
N SER A 32 -11.44 3.38 -9.43
CA SER A 32 -10.94 4.70 -9.82
C SER A 32 -10.79 5.64 -8.61
N GLU A 33 -11.81 5.70 -7.74
CA GLU A 33 -11.71 6.48 -6.50
C GLU A 33 -10.58 5.97 -5.60
N THR A 34 -10.40 4.66 -5.52
CA THR A 34 -9.37 4.04 -4.67
C THR A 34 -7.96 4.34 -5.18
N ILE A 35 -7.77 4.39 -6.49
CA ILE A 35 -6.51 4.79 -7.14
C ILE A 35 -6.19 6.25 -6.80
N GLU A 36 -7.14 7.16 -6.94
CA GLU A 36 -6.95 8.58 -6.60
C GLU A 36 -6.69 8.81 -5.11
N LEU A 37 -7.39 8.08 -4.24
CA LEU A 37 -7.09 8.06 -2.81
C LEU A 37 -5.67 7.55 -2.56
N GLY A 38 -5.25 6.48 -3.22
CA GLY A 38 -3.89 5.97 -3.12
C GLY A 38 -2.85 7.01 -3.53
N ARG A 39 -3.08 7.77 -4.61
CA ARG A 39 -2.18 8.83 -5.09
C ARG A 39 -2.05 9.97 -4.09
N THR A 40 -3.16 10.37 -3.46
CA THR A 40 -3.22 11.52 -2.55
C THR A 40 -2.84 11.19 -1.09
N GLU A 41 -2.99 9.94 -0.66
CA GLU A 41 -2.72 9.52 0.72
C GLU A 41 -1.24 9.63 1.09
N VAL A 42 -0.93 10.11 2.30
CA VAL A 42 0.46 10.17 2.79
C VAL A 42 0.74 8.98 3.70
N PHE A 43 1.74 8.17 3.35
CA PHE A 43 2.23 7.13 4.27
C PHE A 43 3.12 7.77 5.32
N THR A 44 2.88 7.42 6.58
CA THR A 44 3.59 8.01 7.73
C THR A 44 4.30 6.91 8.50
N PHE A 45 5.59 7.10 8.76
CA PHE A 45 6.41 6.16 9.52
C PHE A 45 7.16 6.87 10.65
N GLN A 46 7.39 6.17 11.75
CA GLN A 46 8.31 6.61 12.81
C GLN A 46 9.67 5.97 12.53
N VAL A 47 10.68 6.79 12.28
CA VAL A 47 12.01 6.32 11.88
C VAL A 47 13.01 6.60 13.00
N PRO A 48 13.72 5.58 13.51
CA PRO A 48 14.74 5.76 14.53
C PRO A 48 16.00 6.39 13.93
N PHE A 49 16.69 7.23 14.70
CA PHE A 49 18.00 7.77 14.37
C PHE A 49 18.80 8.09 15.65
N THR A 50 20.12 8.17 15.55
CA THR A 50 21.01 8.48 16.70
C THR A 50 21.71 9.83 16.61
N SER A 51 21.73 10.46 15.44
CA SER A 51 22.31 11.80 15.25
C SER A 51 21.72 12.45 14.02
N ILE A 52 21.47 13.77 14.08
CA ILE A 52 21.00 14.56 12.94
C ILE A 52 22.01 14.52 11.77
N LYS A 53 23.28 14.28 12.08
CA LYS A 53 24.34 14.16 11.06
C LYS A 53 24.31 12.83 10.30
N ASP A 54 23.58 11.83 10.80
CA ASP A 54 23.45 10.51 10.18
C ASP A 54 21.99 10.19 9.87
N HIS A 55 21.49 10.79 8.77
CA HIS A 55 20.15 10.56 8.22
C HIS A 55 20.17 9.76 6.92
N SER A 56 21.29 9.10 6.62
CA SER A 56 21.49 8.35 5.39
C SER A 56 20.46 7.22 5.21
N HIS A 57 20.12 6.51 6.29
CA HIS A 57 19.08 5.48 6.31
C HIS A 57 17.68 6.05 6.16
N ILE A 58 17.39 7.25 6.68
CA ILE A 58 16.09 7.92 6.52
C ILE A 58 15.80 8.18 5.04
N VAL A 59 16.81 8.64 4.28
CA VAL A 59 16.69 8.82 2.81
C VAL A 59 16.37 7.50 2.12
N THR A 60 16.99 6.41 2.58
CA THR A 60 16.74 5.06 2.05
C THR A 60 15.31 4.61 2.35
N TYR A 61 14.81 4.79 3.58
CA TYR A 61 13.43 4.47 3.93
C TYR A 61 12.41 5.31 3.19
N LYS A 62 12.71 6.59 2.93
CA LYS A 62 11.87 7.44 2.07
C LYS A 62 11.75 6.88 0.67
N LYS A 63 12.87 6.40 0.08
CA LYS A 63 12.85 5.74 -1.23
C LYS A 63 12.04 4.44 -1.21
N CYS A 64 12.21 3.61 -0.18
CA CYS A 64 11.41 2.39 -0.01
C CYS A 64 9.92 2.69 0.10
N GLY A 65 9.53 3.67 0.93
CA GLY A 65 8.14 4.09 1.06
C GLY A 65 7.54 4.53 -0.28
N LYS A 66 8.27 5.35 -1.05
CA LYS A 66 7.83 5.78 -2.40
C LYS A 66 7.64 4.59 -3.34
N GLN A 67 8.58 3.64 -3.32
CA GLN A 67 8.50 2.43 -4.14
C GLN A 67 7.26 1.60 -3.79
N TYR A 68 6.98 1.37 -2.51
CA TYR A 68 5.84 0.56 -2.10
C TYR A 68 4.50 1.29 -2.26
N LYS A 69 4.48 2.62 -2.13
CA LYS A 69 3.33 3.42 -2.53
C LYS A 69 3.06 3.30 -4.03
N ALA A 70 4.09 3.43 -4.87
CA ALA A 70 3.95 3.23 -6.31
C ALA A 70 3.44 1.81 -6.66
N LYS A 71 3.91 0.79 -5.92
CA LYS A 71 3.41 -0.59 -6.05
C LYS A 71 1.93 -0.70 -5.72
N LEU A 72 1.45 -0.04 -4.65
CA LEU A 72 0.02 0.00 -4.33
C LEU A 72 -0.78 0.52 -5.53
N ILE A 73 -0.36 1.64 -6.12
CA ILE A 73 -1.08 2.25 -7.25
C ILE A 73 -1.07 1.32 -8.47
N ALA A 74 0.08 0.74 -8.81
CA ALA A 74 0.21 -0.17 -9.93
C ALA A 74 -0.69 -1.40 -9.77
N ASP A 75 -0.76 -1.98 -8.57
CA ASP A 75 -1.61 -3.13 -8.30
C ASP A 75 -3.11 -2.77 -8.31
N LEU A 76 -3.49 -1.57 -7.87
CA LEU A 76 -4.87 -1.07 -7.98
C LEU A 76 -5.29 -0.86 -9.45
N GLU A 77 -4.41 -0.29 -10.27
CA GLU A 77 -4.61 -0.11 -11.70
C GLU A 77 -4.68 -1.47 -12.44
N GLU A 78 -3.82 -2.42 -12.05
CA GLU A 78 -3.90 -3.80 -12.56
C GLU A 78 -5.23 -4.46 -12.18
N LEU A 79 -5.66 -4.34 -10.92
CA LEU A 79 -6.93 -4.89 -10.45
C LEU A 79 -8.10 -4.32 -11.25
N GLN A 80 -8.15 -3.01 -11.46
CA GLN A 80 -9.17 -2.35 -12.28
C GLN A 80 -9.16 -2.90 -13.72
N ARG A 81 -7.97 -3.01 -14.32
CA ARG A 81 -7.82 -3.53 -15.68
C ARG A 81 -8.30 -4.98 -15.77
N GLU A 82 -7.92 -5.85 -14.85
CA GLU A 82 -8.32 -7.26 -14.84
C GLU A 82 -9.84 -7.42 -14.75
N LEU A 83 -10.49 -6.67 -13.85
CA LEU A 83 -11.94 -6.69 -13.69
C LEU A 83 -12.69 -6.04 -14.85
N GLY A 84 -12.03 -5.12 -15.57
CA GLY A 84 -12.55 -4.50 -16.78
C GLY A 84 -12.65 -5.45 -17.98
N ARG A 85 -11.88 -6.55 -18.00
CA ARG A 85 -11.84 -7.50 -19.13
C ARG A 85 -13.21 -8.13 -19.42
N ARG A 86 -13.37 -8.66 -20.64
CA ARG A 86 -14.56 -9.44 -21.04
C ARG A 86 -14.67 -10.73 -20.22
N GLN A 87 -13.53 -11.37 -19.96
CA GLN A 87 -13.41 -12.55 -19.11
C GLN A 87 -12.33 -12.28 -18.05
N PRO A 88 -12.71 -11.74 -16.88
CA PRO A 88 -11.76 -11.41 -15.82
C PRO A 88 -11.10 -12.64 -15.20
N ASN A 89 -9.81 -12.52 -14.87
CA ASN A 89 -9.10 -13.53 -14.10
C ASN A 89 -9.32 -13.30 -12.59
N VAL A 90 -10.39 -13.89 -12.06
CA VAL A 90 -10.79 -13.72 -10.65
C VAL A 90 -9.69 -14.17 -9.68
N ASN A 91 -8.98 -15.26 -9.98
CA ASN A 91 -7.90 -15.75 -9.13
C ASN A 91 -6.76 -14.73 -9.02
N ARG A 92 -6.36 -14.11 -10.15
CA ARG A 92 -5.35 -13.04 -10.15
C ARG A 92 -5.84 -11.82 -9.38
N SER A 93 -7.09 -11.41 -9.57
CA SER A 93 -7.68 -10.29 -8.83
C SER A 93 -7.69 -10.52 -7.32
N LEU A 94 -8.06 -11.73 -6.87
CA LEU A 94 -8.01 -12.12 -5.47
C LEU A 94 -6.58 -12.08 -4.92
N GLN A 95 -5.58 -12.58 -5.66
CA GLN A 95 -4.18 -12.50 -5.24
C GLN A 95 -3.70 -11.06 -5.04
N ILE A 96 -4.12 -10.14 -5.91
CA ILE A 96 -3.79 -8.71 -5.78
C ILE A 96 -4.44 -8.14 -4.52
N VAL A 97 -5.74 -8.37 -4.34
CA VAL A 97 -6.51 -7.93 -3.17
C VAL A 97 -5.88 -8.43 -1.88
N SER A 98 -5.58 -9.74 -1.78
CA SER A 98 -4.94 -10.32 -0.61
C SER A 98 -3.56 -9.74 -0.36
N SER A 99 -2.77 -9.47 -1.40
CA SER A 99 -1.44 -8.85 -1.24
C SER A 99 -1.53 -7.45 -0.65
N ILE A 100 -2.48 -6.64 -1.13
CA ILE A 100 -2.72 -5.27 -0.62
C ILE A 100 -3.20 -5.33 0.84
N MET A 101 -4.12 -6.23 1.18
CA MET A 101 -4.69 -6.35 2.53
C MET A 101 -3.68 -6.89 3.54
N ASN A 102 -2.98 -7.98 3.20
CA ASN A 102 -2.05 -8.67 4.12
C ASN A 102 -0.78 -7.87 4.43
N THR A 103 -0.49 -6.82 3.65
CA THR A 103 0.68 -5.96 3.83
C THR A 103 0.32 -4.56 4.30
N ASN A 104 -0.93 -4.36 4.72
CA ASN A 104 -1.48 -3.08 5.13
C ASN A 104 -1.17 -1.96 4.09
N LEU A 105 -1.63 -2.18 2.86
CA LEU A 105 -1.38 -1.29 1.72
C LEU A 105 0.13 -1.17 1.38
N TYR A 106 0.89 -2.26 1.53
CA TYR A 106 2.34 -2.35 1.37
C TYR A 106 3.20 -1.53 2.35
N GLN A 107 2.60 -0.91 3.38
CA GLN A 107 3.36 -0.18 4.40
C GLN A 107 4.24 -1.09 5.23
N ASP A 108 3.80 -2.33 5.47
CA ASP A 108 4.53 -3.29 6.30
C ASP A 108 5.94 -3.53 5.75
N TYR A 109 6.14 -3.51 4.43
CA TYR A 109 7.47 -3.67 3.85
C TYR A 109 8.45 -2.55 4.20
N THR A 110 7.98 -1.29 4.23
CA THR A 110 8.82 -0.17 4.69
C THR A 110 9.02 -0.24 6.18
N LYS A 111 7.96 -0.56 6.93
CA LYS A 111 7.99 -0.69 8.38
C LYS A 111 8.98 -1.77 8.83
N THR A 112 8.98 -2.95 8.21
CA THR A 112 9.94 -4.03 8.53
C THR A 112 11.38 -3.58 8.32
N LYS A 113 11.69 -2.83 7.25
CA LYS A 113 13.04 -2.29 7.00
C LYS A 113 13.46 -1.27 8.07
N ILE A 114 12.51 -0.46 8.55
CA ILE A 114 12.72 0.50 9.64
C ILE A 114 12.95 -0.26 10.96
N ASP A 115 12.11 -1.23 11.27
CA ASP A 115 12.14 -1.99 12.52
C ASP A 115 13.40 -2.89 12.64
N GLN A 116 14.05 -3.20 11.52
CA GLN A 116 15.35 -3.90 11.46
C GLN A 116 16.55 -2.99 11.72
N TRP A 117 16.40 -1.68 11.70
CA TRP A 117 17.49 -0.75 11.95
C TRP A 117 18.05 -0.92 13.36
N ARG A 118 19.37 -0.90 13.50
CA ARG A 118 20.05 -0.94 14.79
C ARG A 118 21.15 0.11 14.82
N PRO A 119 21.33 0.83 15.95
CA PRO A 119 22.43 1.75 16.09
C PRO A 119 23.76 0.97 16.14
N LEU A 120 24.81 1.50 15.52
CA LEU A 120 26.14 0.87 15.51
C LEU A 120 26.84 0.90 16.88
N ARG A 121 26.37 1.74 17.79
CA ARG A 121 26.90 1.96 19.15
C ARG A 121 25.75 2.14 20.13
N ASN A 122 26.04 2.11 21.43
CA ASN A 122 25.07 2.40 22.51
C ASN A 122 24.71 3.90 22.57
N ASN A 123 24.22 4.44 21.45
CA ASN A 123 23.73 5.80 21.36
C ASN A 123 22.24 5.84 21.71
N THR A 124 21.80 6.95 22.31
CA THR A 124 20.37 7.22 22.52
C THR A 124 19.64 7.23 21.18
N VAL A 125 18.58 6.44 21.07
CA VAL A 125 17.72 6.39 19.88
C VAL A 125 16.62 7.43 20.02
N THR A 126 16.52 8.31 19.02
CA THR A 126 15.44 9.28 18.84
C THR A 126 14.60 8.88 17.64
N TYR A 127 13.40 9.45 17.49
CA TYR A 127 12.48 9.16 16.37
C TYR A 127 12.10 10.42 15.61
N GLU A 128 12.01 10.29 14.29
CA GLU A 128 11.46 11.31 13.40
C GLU A 128 10.27 10.75 12.61
N LYS A 129 9.28 11.61 12.33
CA LYS A 129 8.17 11.27 11.43
C LYS A 129 8.60 11.43 9.99
N LEU A 130 8.62 10.30 9.26
CA LEU A 130 8.81 10.27 7.82
C LEU A 130 7.46 10.30 7.11
N PHE A 131 7.28 11.27 6.22
CA PHE A 131 6.11 11.40 5.35
C PHE A 131 6.46 11.02 3.92
N VAL A 132 5.63 10.17 3.32
CA VAL A 132 5.77 9.69 1.94
C VAL A 132 4.48 10.03 1.19
N SER A 133 4.57 11.11 0.42
CA SER A 133 3.64 11.48 -0.65
C SER A 133 3.97 10.75 -1.93
#